data_AF-A0A2L1GLA6-F1
#
_entry.id   AF-A0A2L1GLA6-F1
#
_cell.length_a   1.000
_cell.length_b   1.000
_cell.length_c   1.000
_cell.angle_alpha   90.00
_cell.angle_beta   90.00
_cell.angle_gamma   90.00
#
_symmetry.space_group_name_H-M   'P 1'
#
loop_
_entity.id
_entity.type
_entity.pdbx_description
1 polymer ?
#
loop_
_entity_poly.entity_id
_entity_poly.type
_entity_poly.pdbx_seq_one_letter_code
_entity_poly.pdbx_strand_id
1 'polypeptide(L)' 'MDESRWTYLDAAATAVAREAMENPGMPIPVDPDVAEHMGAFADNAMSEEDALESQMGVENGVATGEE' A
#
# COMPACT_ATOMS: atom_id res chain seq x y z
N MET A 1 19.95 -13.72 12.50
CA MET A 1 19.22 -12.43 12.61
C MET A 1 19.42 -11.90 14.01
N ASP A 2 19.95 -10.69 14.14
CA ASP A 2 20.12 -10.00 15.42
C ASP A 2 18.77 -9.60 16.02
N GLU A 3 18.52 -9.97 17.28
CA GLU A 3 17.25 -9.74 17.97
C GLU A 3 16.90 -8.25 18.08
N SER A 4 17.90 -7.39 18.30
CA SER A 4 17.73 -5.93 18.34
C SER A 4 17.29 -5.33 17.01
N ARG A 5 17.69 -5.91 15.88
CA ARG A 5 17.27 -5.46 14.55
C ARG A 5 15.79 -5.78 14.32
N TRP A 6 15.34 -6.96 14.74
CA TRP A 6 13.95 -7.37 14.60
C TRP A 6 12.99 -6.48 15.41
N THR A 7 13.34 -6.15 16.66
CA THR A 7 12.53 -5.24 17.49
C THR A 7 12.43 -3.83 16.89
N TYR A 8 13.52 -3.34 16.29
CA TYR A 8 13.49 -2.05 15.60
C TYR A 8 12.57 -2.08 14.37
N LEU A 9 12.66 -3.13 13.54
CA LEU A 9 11.83 -3.27 12.34
C LEU A 9 10.33 -3.33 12.68
N ASP A 10 9.97 -4.06 13.74
CA ASP A 10 8.58 -4.18 14.20
C ASP A 10 8.00 -2.84 14.72
N ALA A 11 8.80 -2.12 15.52
CA ALA A 11 8.42 -0.80 16.02
C ALA A 11 8.26 0.22 14.88
N ALA A 12 9.19 0.22 13.92
CA ALA A 12 9.14 1.10 12.76
C ALA A 12 7.95 0.78 11.85
N ALA A 13 7.71 -0.51 11.55
CA ALA A 13 6.57 -0.94 10.75
C ALA A 13 5.23 -0.53 11.38
N THR A 14 5.11 -0.65 12.71
CA THR A 14 3.92 -0.21 13.45
C THR A 14 3.70 1.30 13.34
N ALA A 15 4.77 2.11 13.42
CA ALA A 15 4.66 3.56 13.29
C ALA A 15 4.19 3.97 11.89
N VAL A 16 4.77 3.35 10.85
CA VAL A 16 4.38 3.57 9.44
C VAL A 16 2.93 3.19 9.21
N ALA A 17 2.49 2.03 9.70
CA ALA A 17 1.12 1.57 9.55
C ALA A 17 0.11 2.56 10.19
N ARG A 18 0.45 3.14 11.34
CA ARG A 18 -0.37 4.17 11.99
C ARG A 18 -0.43 5.43 11.15
N GLU A 19 0.70 5.92 10.67
CA GLU A 19 0.75 7.12 9.84
C GLU A 19 -0.01 6.93 8.50
N ALA A 20 0.04 5.72 7.92
CA ALA A 20 -0.73 5.36 6.73
C ALA A 20 -2.24 5.36 6.97
N MET A 21 -2.68 4.94 8.17
CA MET A 21 -4.08 5.01 8.57
C MET A 21 -4.54 6.44 8.86
N GLU A 22 -3.67 7.26 9.44
CA GLU A 22 -3.96 8.65 9.79
C GLU A 22 -3.98 9.56 8.55
N ASN A 23 -3.10 9.28 7.57
CA ASN A 23 -2.99 10.03 6.33
C ASN A 23 -3.04 9.10 5.11
N PRO A 24 -4.22 8.55 4.77
CA PRO A 24 -4.37 7.66 3.64
C PRO A 24 -4.01 8.39 2.33
N GLY A 25 -3.08 7.83 1.57
CA GLY A 25 -2.63 8.38 0.28
C GLY A 25 -1.46 9.37 0.36
N MET A 26 -0.97 9.69 1.56
CA MET A 26 0.28 10.45 1.69
C MET A 26 1.48 9.51 1.58
N PRO A 27 2.50 9.82 0.76
CA PRO A 27 3.71 9.02 0.69
C PRO A 27 4.50 9.13 2.00
N ILE A 28 4.72 7.99 2.66
CA ILE A 28 5.47 7.92 3.92
C ILE A 28 6.91 7.47 3.61
N PRO A 29 7.93 8.24 4.00
CA PRO A 29 9.31 7.83 3.85
C PRO A 29 9.63 6.71 4.86
N VAL A 30 10.07 5.56 4.36
CA VAL A 30 10.41 4.39 5.17
C VAL A 30 11.82 3.91 4.87
N ASP A 31 12.50 3.38 5.88
CA ASP A 31 13.81 2.75 5.69
C ASP A 31 13.69 1.49 4.82
N PRO A 32 14.67 1.18 3.96
CA PRO A 32 14.60 0.06 3.03
C PRO A 32 14.46 -1.30 3.73
N ASP A 33 15.13 -1.51 4.87
CA ASP A 33 14.97 -2.74 5.66
C ASP A 33 13.57 -2.86 6.26
N VAL A 34 12.94 -1.74 6.65
CA VAL A 34 11.57 -1.70 7.19
C VAL A 34 10.56 -1.94 6.08
N ALA A 35 10.77 -1.31 4.92
CA ALA A 35 9.97 -1.55 3.72
C ALA A 35 10.02 -3.02 3.27
N GLU A 36 11.21 -3.63 3.29
CA GLU A 36 11.37 -5.06 2.99
C GLU A 36 10.69 -5.93 4.06
N HIS A 37 10.81 -5.58 5.33
CA HIS A 37 10.11 -6.27 6.43
C HIS A 37 8.59 -6.18 6.32
N MET A 38 8.07 -5.04 5.88
CA MET A 38 6.64 -4.82 5.63
C MET A 38 6.14 -5.44 4.31
N GLY A 39 7.04 -6.02 3.51
CA GLY A 39 6.69 -6.57 2.20
C GLY A 39 6.34 -5.50 1.16
N ALA A 40 6.80 -4.25 1.35
CA ALA A 40 6.55 -3.15 0.41
C ALA A 40 7.19 -3.39 -0.97
N PHE A 41 8.27 -4.17 -1.02
CA PHE A 41 8.94 -4.60 -2.26
C PHE A 41 8.59 -6.03 -2.66
N ALA A 42 7.80 -6.75 -1.86
CA ALA A 42 7.33 -8.07 -2.26
C ALA A 42 6.37 -7.89 -3.45
N ASP A 43 6.49 -8.77 -4.44
CA ASP A 43 5.72 -8.81 -5.70
C ASP A 43 4.24 -9.19 -5.46
N ASN A 44 3.58 -8.40 -4.61
CA ASN A 44 2.14 -8.28 -4.43
C ASN A 44 1.70 -6.83 -4.69
N ALA A 45 2.55 -6.06 -5.38
CA ALA A 45 2.09 -4.89 -6.10
C ALA A 45 1.04 -5.42 -7.09
N MET A 46 -0.22 -4.97 -6.92
CA MET A 46 -1.40 -5.35 -7.72
C MET A 46 -1.02 -6.08 -9.01
N SER A 47 -1.35 -7.38 -9.10
CA SER A 47 -1.20 -8.10 -10.37
C SER A 47 -1.85 -7.26 -11.47
N GLU A 48 -1.31 -7.27 -12.70
CA GLU A 48 -1.86 -6.44 -13.80
C GLU A 48 -3.38 -6.60 -13.95
N GLU A 49 -3.89 -7.79 -13.61
CA GLU A 49 -5.32 -8.12 -13.50
C GLU A 49 -6.09 -7.30 -12.44
N ASP A 50 -5.52 -7.06 -11.25
CA ASP A 50 -6.13 -6.28 -10.14
C ASP A 50 -6.10 -4.77 -10.46
N ALA A 51 -5.04 -4.30 -11.11
CA ALA A 51 -4.94 -2.93 -11.60
C ALA A 51 -5.98 -2.62 -12.72
N LEU A 52 -6.21 -3.59 -13.62
CA LEU A 52 -7.25 -3.51 -14.66
C LEU A 52 -8.67 -3.57 -14.07
N GLU A 53 -8.91 -4.41 -13.05
CA GLU A 53 -10.21 -4.49 -12.38
C GLU A 53 -10.55 -3.18 -11.63
N SER A 54 -9.55 -2.56 -10.98
CA SER A 54 -9.71 -1.25 -10.33
C SER A 54 -10.06 -0.14 -11.32
N GLN A 55 -9.48 -0.19 -12.53
CA GLN A 55 -9.76 0.76 -13.60
C GLN A 55 -11.14 0.55 -14.25
N MET A 56 -11.66 -0.68 -14.25
CA MET A 56 -12.97 -1.01 -14.84
C MET A 56 -14.16 -0.90 -13.86
N GLY A 57 -13.92 -0.58 -12.58
CA GLY A 57 -14.97 -0.44 -11.57
C GLY A 57 -15.61 0.94 -11.42
N VAL A 58 -15.08 1.99 -12.06
CA VAL A 58 -15.57 3.39 -11.91
C VAL A 58 -15.74 4.10 -13.26
N GLU A 59 -16.23 3.39 -14.28
CA GLU A 59 -16.87 4.04 -15.44
C GLU A 59 -18.14 3.31 -15.88
N ASN A 60 -19.16 3.35 -15.03
CA ASN A 60 -20.52 3.39 -15.56
C ASN A 60 -21.27 4.54 -14.88
N GLY A 61 -20.74 5.74 -15.12
CA GLY A 61 -21.57 6.93 -15.12
C GLY A 61 -22.65 6.71 -16.16
N VAL A 62 -23.84 6.37 -15.68
CA VAL A 62 -25.07 6.28 -16.47
C VAL A 62 -25.34 7.63 -17.13
N ALA A 63 -24.75 7.85 -18.29
CA ALA A 63 -25.17 8.87 -19.24
C ALA A 63 -26.39 8.33 -19.98
N THR A 64 -27.55 8.29 -19.33
CA THR A 64 -28.82 8.19 -20.07
C THR A 64 -29.14 9.57 -20.62
N GLY A 65 -28.44 9.93 -21.69
CA GLY A 65 -28.94 10.87 -22.68
C GLY A 65 -29.47 10.05 -23.84
N GLU A 66 -30.76 9.74 -23.83
CA GLU A 66 -31.49 9.20 -24.99
C GLU A 66 -32.77 10.04 -25.16
N GLU A 67 -32.76 10.76 -26.29
CA GLU A 67 -33.77 11.49 -27.07
C GLU A 67 -35.21 11.68 -26.55
#